data_AF-A0A3P7EPQ0-F1
#
_entry.id   AF-A0A3P7EPQ0-F1
#
_cell.length_a   1.000
_cell.length_b   1.000
_cell.length_c   1.000
_cell.angle_alpha   90.00
_cell.angle_beta   90.00
_cell.angle_gamma   90.00
#
_symmetry.space_group_name_H-M   'P 1'
#
loop_
_entity.id
_entity.type
_entity.pdbx_description
1 polymer ?
#
loop_
_entity_poly.entity_id
_entity_poly.type
_entity_poly.pdbx_seq_one_letter_code
_entity_poly.pdbx_strand_id
1 'polypeptide(L)'
;MEQYDELILHRQPCRTNLRVLQLIYILIWIFETVLAQPAEQNPSIDPNHHIPGSSPCYDDMNIPQRCVPDFINAAFNLQVEVTNTCGVNGPVRSIYTF
;
A
#
# COMPACT_ATOMS: atom_id res chain seq x y z
N MET A 1 63.61 -4.41 -19.12
CA MET A 1 62.75 -5.56 -18.76
C MET A 1 61.63 -4.99 -17.91
N GLU A 2 60.35 -5.02 -18.21
CA GLU A 2 59.46 -5.55 -19.25
C GLU A 2 58.23 -4.63 -19.14
N GLN A 3 57.81 -3.91 -20.19
CA GLN A 3 56.91 -4.39 -21.26
C GLN A 3 55.47 -4.57 -20.75
N TYR A 4 54.49 -4.02 -21.49
CA TYR A 4 53.02 -4.02 -21.28
C TYR A 4 52.50 -2.82 -20.45
N ASP A 5 52.76 -1.57 -20.85
CA ASP A 5 52.16 -0.89 -22.01
C ASP A 5 50.62 -1.02 -22.07
N GLU A 6 49.96 0.08 -21.68
CA GLU A 6 48.93 0.77 -22.49
C GLU A 6 47.78 -0.06 -23.10
N LEU A 7 47.46 -1.24 -22.55
CA LEU A 7 46.32 -2.00 -23.05
C LEU A 7 44.99 -1.43 -22.55
N ILE A 8 44.36 -0.67 -23.47
CA ILE A 8 42.92 -0.74 -23.73
C ILE A 8 42.07 0.16 -22.81
N LEU A 9 42.39 1.46 -22.82
CA LEU A 9 41.33 2.48 -22.95
C LEU A 9 40.82 2.47 -24.41
N HIS A 10 40.38 1.31 -24.87
CA HIS A 10 39.93 1.10 -26.24
C HIS A 10 38.49 1.61 -26.34
N ARG A 11 38.37 2.90 -26.61
CA ARG A 11 37.70 3.37 -27.82
C ARG A 11 36.48 2.51 -28.19
N GLN A 12 35.37 2.68 -27.47
CA GLN A 12 34.05 2.34 -28.00
C GLN A 12 33.30 3.65 -28.21
N PRO A 13 32.84 3.96 -29.43
CA PRO A 13 32.13 5.20 -29.69
C PRO A 13 30.83 5.17 -28.88
N CYS A 14 30.61 6.22 -28.08
CA CYS A 14 29.32 6.55 -27.48
C CYS A 14 28.28 6.76 -28.59
N ARG A 15 27.76 5.69 -29.17
CA ARG A 15 26.48 5.68 -29.89
C ARG A 15 25.50 4.86 -29.07
N THR A 16 25.36 5.21 -27.80
CA THR A 16 24.21 4.79 -26.98
C THR A 16 22.97 5.25 -27.71
N ASN A 17 22.28 4.28 -28.32
CA ASN A 17 21.08 4.53 -29.09
C ASN A 17 20.04 5.15 -28.14
N LEU A 18 19.56 6.36 -28.41
CA LEU A 18 18.63 7.11 -27.54
C LEU A 18 17.44 6.25 -27.10
N ARG A 19 17.02 5.33 -27.97
CA ARG A 19 15.99 4.31 -27.71
C ARG A 19 16.34 3.36 -26.56
N VAL A 20 17.59 2.92 -26.44
CA VAL A 20 18.03 2.03 -25.36
C VAL A 20 18.03 2.79 -24.03
N LEU A 21 18.48 4.05 -24.02
CA LEU A 21 18.42 4.89 -22.81
C LEU A 21 16.98 5.14 -22.35
N GLN A 22 16.06 5.41 -23.30
CA GLN A 22 14.63 5.56 -23.02
C GLN A 22 14.03 4.27 -22.44
N LEU A 23 14.36 3.10 -22.99
CA LEU A 23 13.89 1.82 -22.47
C LEU A 23 14.41 1.57 -21.04
N ILE A 24 15.69 1.85 -20.78
CA ILE A 24 16.27 1.73 -19.44
C ILE A 24 15.55 2.66 -18.45
N TYR A 25 15.32 3.92 -18.82
CA TYR A 25 14.60 4.88 -17.98
C TYR A 25 13.16 4.41 -17.68
N ILE A 26 12.43 3.91 -18.67
CA ILE A 26 11.08 3.35 -18.49
C ILE A 26 11.12 2.14 -17.56
N LEU A 27 12.09 1.23 -17.72
CA LEU A 27 12.24 0.06 -16.86
C LEU A 27 12.55 0.45 -15.41
N ILE A 28 13.42 1.44 -15.19
CA ILE A 28 13.71 1.98 -13.85
C ILE A 28 12.45 2.59 -13.24
N TRP A 29 11.71 3.40 -14.01
CA TRP A 29 10.47 4.02 -13.53
C TRP A 29 9.39 2.97 -13.18
N ILE A 30 9.23 1.93 -14.00
CA ILE A 30 8.35 0.79 -13.68
C ILE A 30 8.82 0.08 -12.43
N PHE A 31 10.13 -0.17 -12.28
CA PHE A 31 10.66 -0.82 -11.09
C PHE A 31 10.44 0.01 -9.82
N GLU A 32 10.69 1.32 -9.86
CA GLU A 32 10.41 2.22 -8.73
C GLU A 32 8.92 2.29 -8.38
N THR A 33 8.04 2.31 -9.39
CA THR A 33 6.57 2.32 -9.13
C THR A 33 6.03 0.97 -8.64
N VAL A 34 6.64 -0.15 -9.02
CA VAL A 34 6.28 -1.49 -8.54
C VAL A 34 6.87 -1.78 -7.15
N LEU A 35 8.10 -1.32 -6.88
CA LEU A 35 8.72 -1.43 -5.56
C LEU A 35 8.16 -0.44 -4.54
N ALA A 36 7.66 0.72 -4.98
CA ALA A 36 6.83 1.60 -4.17
C ALA A 36 5.46 0.94 -3.96
N GLN A 37 5.43 -0.13 -3.17
CA GLN A 37 4.18 -0.73 -2.75
C GLN A 37 3.40 0.33 -1.97
N PRO A 38 2.15 0.68 -2.38
CA PRO A 38 1.28 1.42 -1.50
C PRO A 38 1.00 0.48 -0.32
N ALA A 39 1.47 0.85 0.87
CA ALA A 39 1.29 0.10 2.13
C ALA A 39 -0.19 -0.04 2.58
N GLU A 40 -1.13 0.13 1.65
CA GLU A 40 -2.57 0.22 1.85
C GLU A 40 -3.37 -0.78 0.98
N GLN A 41 -2.74 -1.51 0.04
CA GLN A 41 -3.49 -2.39 -0.90
C GLN A 41 -3.64 -3.85 -0.49
N ASN A 42 -2.84 -4.35 0.46
CA ASN A 42 -3.05 -5.68 1.04
C ASN A 42 -3.49 -5.49 2.49
N PRO A 43 -4.77 -5.74 2.84
CA PRO A 43 -5.12 -5.89 4.25
C PRO A 43 -4.22 -7.00 4.80
N SER A 44 -3.56 -6.74 5.93
CA SER A 44 -2.85 -7.77 6.68
C SER A 44 -3.89 -8.72 7.26
N ILE A 45 -4.45 -9.60 6.41
CA ILE A 45 -5.16 -10.79 6.86
C ILE A 45 -4.05 -11.75 7.30
N ASP A 46 -3.39 -11.42 8.40
CA ASP A 46 -2.61 -12.39 9.15
C ASP A 46 -3.63 -13.18 10.00
N PRO A 47 -3.83 -14.48 9.74
CA PRO A 47 -4.70 -15.34 10.55
C PRO A 47 -4.30 -15.37 12.04
N ASN A 48 -3.09 -14.91 12.37
CA ASN A 48 -2.51 -14.89 13.70
C ASN A 48 -2.40 -13.47 14.29
N HIS A 49 -2.99 -12.43 13.69
CA HIS A 49 -2.84 -11.05 14.19
C HIS A 49 -3.38 -10.86 15.63
N HIS A 50 -4.25 -11.77 16.08
CA HIS A 50 -4.81 -11.73 17.41
C HIS A 50 -4.10 -12.74 18.34
N ILE A 51 -2.81 -12.55 18.62
CA ILE A 51 -2.14 -13.24 19.74
C ILE A 51 -2.58 -12.54 21.04
N PRO A 52 -3.42 -13.15 21.90
CA PRO A 52 -3.79 -12.54 23.16
C PRO A 52 -2.53 -12.43 24.04
N GLY A 53 -2.02 -11.22 24.23
CA GLY A 53 -0.84 -10.94 25.07
C GLY A 53 0.38 -10.34 24.34
N SER A 54 0.39 -10.28 23.01
CA SER A 54 1.37 -9.49 22.25
C SER A 54 0.72 -8.19 21.78
N SER A 55 1.38 -7.05 22.01
CA SER A 55 0.91 -5.79 21.44
C SER A 55 1.18 -5.79 19.94
N PRO A 56 0.16 -5.69 19.05
CA PRO A 56 0.34 -5.77 17.59
C PRO A 56 1.26 -4.67 17.02
N CYS A 57 1.52 -3.63 17.81
CA CYS A 57 2.37 -2.49 17.46
C CYS A 57 3.88 -2.74 17.69
N TYR A 58 4.28 -3.91 18.18
CA TYR A 58 5.68 -4.28 18.38
C TYR A 58 5.95 -5.67 17.81
N ASP A 59 7.13 -5.85 17.21
CA ASP A 59 7.61 -7.17 16.78
C ASP A 59 8.19 -8.00 17.94
N ASP A 60 8.63 -9.22 17.66
CA ASP A 60 9.24 -10.12 18.65
C ASP A 60 10.55 -9.57 19.26
N MET A 61 11.19 -8.60 18.61
CA MET A 61 12.39 -7.91 19.09
C MET A 61 12.07 -6.61 19.85
N ASN A 62 10.78 -6.34 20.11
CA ASN A 62 10.28 -5.14 20.77
C ASN A 62 10.58 -3.83 19.98
N ILE A 63 10.68 -3.92 18.66
CA ILE A 63 10.80 -2.78 17.74
C ILE A 63 9.39 -2.29 17.36
N PRO A 64 9.12 -0.97 17.41
CA PRO A 64 7.80 -0.44 17.05
C PRO A 64 7.52 -0.57 15.55
N GLN A 65 6.32 -1.03 15.22
CA GLN A 65 5.80 -1.19 13.86
C GLN A 65 4.41 -0.56 13.71
N ARG A 66 3.98 -0.29 12.46
CA ARG A 66 2.63 0.20 12.19
C ARG A 66 1.61 -0.89 12.48
N CYS A 67 0.77 -0.69 13.49
CA CYS A 67 -0.43 -1.47 13.74
C CYS A 67 -1.65 -0.73 13.17
N VAL A 68 -2.61 -1.48 12.63
CA VAL A 68 -3.92 -0.97 12.19
C VAL A 68 -5.01 -1.79 12.87
N PRO A 69 -6.09 -1.16 13.34
CA PRO A 69 -7.20 -1.92 13.90
C PRO A 69 -7.92 -2.73 12.80
N ASP A 70 -8.62 -3.78 13.22
CA ASP A 70 -9.43 -4.59 12.31
C ASP A 70 -10.52 -3.74 11.64
N PHE A 71 -10.84 -4.10 10.39
CA PHE A 71 -11.93 -3.48 9.65
C PHE A 71 -13.28 -3.98 10.20
N ILE A 72 -13.88 -3.20 11.12
CA ILE A 72 -15.16 -3.50 11.74
C ILE A 72 -16.23 -2.47 11.38
N ASN A 73 -17.49 -2.89 11.40
CA ASN A 73 -18.60 -1.92 11.43
C ASN A 73 -18.72 -1.33 12.84
N ALA A 74 -18.15 -0.16 13.05
CA ALA A 74 -18.18 0.54 14.33
C ALA A 74 -19.60 0.91 14.80
N ALA A 75 -20.58 0.95 13.90
CA ALA A 75 -21.98 1.25 14.23
C ALA A 75 -22.82 0.01 14.55
N PHE A 76 -22.29 -1.20 14.38
CA PHE A 76 -23.06 -2.43 14.59
C PHE A 76 -23.48 -2.55 16.07
N ASN A 77 -24.77 -2.82 16.30
CA ASN A 77 -25.35 -2.99 17.63
C ASN A 77 -25.27 -1.75 18.55
N LEU A 78 -24.95 -0.58 18.00
CA LEU A 78 -25.04 0.69 18.74
C LEU A 78 -26.44 1.29 18.62
N GLN A 79 -26.96 1.80 19.73
CA GLN A 79 -28.16 2.64 19.71
C GLN A 79 -27.80 3.99 19.11
N VAL A 80 -28.49 4.36 18.04
CA VAL A 80 -28.34 5.67 17.40
C VAL A 80 -29.43 6.61 17.91
N GLU A 81 -29.05 7.80 18.35
CA GLU A 81 -29.99 8.88 18.67
C GLU A 81 -30.50 9.51 17.38
N VAL A 82 -31.82 9.70 17.28
CA VAL A 82 -32.48 10.25 16.10
C VAL A 82 -33.38 11.42 16.48
N THR A 83 -33.33 12.49 15.69
CA THR A 83 -34.16 13.69 15.92
C THR A 83 -35.58 13.54 15.42
N ASN A 84 -35.81 12.63 14.47
CA ASN A 84 -37.10 12.35 13.86
C ASN A 84 -37.23 10.86 13.57
N THR A 85 -38.42 10.30 13.80
CA THR A 85 -38.76 8.92 13.42
C THR A 85 -40.15 8.93 12.80
N CYS A 86 -40.28 8.45 11.56
CA CYS A 86 -41.57 8.30 10.91
C CYS A 86 -42.35 7.11 11.50
N GLY A 87 -43.67 7.10 11.35
CA GLY A 87 -44.51 5.97 11.78
C GLY A 87 -44.96 5.96 13.25
N VAL A 88 -44.44 6.86 14.10
CA VAL A 88 -44.77 6.90 15.55
C VAL A 88 -46.26 7.11 15.81
N ASN A 89 -46.93 7.92 15.00
CA ASN A 89 -48.36 8.27 15.16
C ASN A 89 -49.30 7.55 14.17
N GLY A 90 -48.82 6.52 13.48
CA GLY A 90 -49.56 5.78 12.45
C GLY A 90 -48.82 5.66 11.12
N PRO A 91 -49.36 4.87 10.17
CA PRO A 91 -48.69 4.58 8.91
C PRO A 91 -48.48 5.83 8.07
N VAL A 92 -47.23 6.06 7.66
CA VAL A 92 -46.84 7.14 6.74
C VAL A 92 -46.54 6.51 5.38
N ARG A 93 -47.12 7.06 4.30
CA ARG A 93 -46.73 6.69 2.94
C ARG A 93 -45.48 7.48 2.55
N SER A 94 -44.35 6.80 2.41
CA SER A 94 -43.16 7.37 1.78
C SER A 94 -43.28 7.24 0.27
N ILE A 95 -43.37 8.36 -0.44
CA ILE A 95 -43.32 8.38 -1.89
C ILE A 95 -41.85 8.55 -2.27
N TYR A 96 -41.24 7.51 -2.83
CA TYR A 96 -39.92 7.60 -3.43
C TYR A 96 -40.08 8.19 -4.82
N THR A 97 -39.53 9.38 -5.05
CA THR A 97 -39.31 9.89 -6.40
C THR A 97 -37.80 9.87 -6.63
N PHE A 98 -37.36 8.98 -7.52
CA PHE A 98 -35.98 8.94 -8.00
C PHE A 98 -35.78 9.97 -9.12
#